data_AF-A0A1E3Q1Z5-F1
#
_entry.id   AF-A0A1E3Q1Z5-F1
#
_cell.length_a   1.000
_cell.length_b   1.000
_cell.length_c   1.000
_cell.angle_alpha   90.00
_cell.angle_beta   90.00
_cell.angle_gamma   90.00
#
_symmetry.space_group_name_H-M   'P 1'
#
loop_
_entity.id
_entity.type
_entity.pdbx_description
1 polymer ?
#
loop_
_entity_poly.entity_id
_entity_poly.type
_entity_poly.pdbx_seq_one_letter_code
_entity_poly.pdbx_strand_id
1 'polypeptide(L)'
;MGSVEGKLGDWILWRMTGMEAKIRDVLQGLPEGHDGLFVYGDPAYAGGYGVMGPFKRHPGEQLTEAQSRFNVEMSRVRIWVEQIFGLALQRWASNGFKYSLRLESSPVPAFYMVAILLTNIKTCLDGGNVVPDAFGCDPPLLVDYLRIDEDEV
;
A
#
# COMPACT_ATOMS: atom_id res chain seq x y z
N MET A 1 11.99 -23.10 -8.77
CA MET A 1 12.77 -21.87 -8.95
C MET A 1 13.42 -21.55 -7.62
N GLY A 2 14.66 -21.07 -7.64
CA GLY A 2 15.49 -20.90 -6.45
C GLY A 2 15.40 -19.49 -5.88
N SER A 3 15.54 -19.40 -4.56
CA SER A 3 15.30 -18.19 -3.77
C SER A 3 16.02 -16.96 -4.33
N VAL A 4 15.22 -15.95 -4.70
CA VAL A 4 15.73 -14.66 -5.16
C VAL A 4 16.36 -13.93 -3.98
N GLU A 5 17.67 -13.71 -4.07
CA GLU A 5 18.46 -13.01 -3.08
C GLU A 5 18.00 -11.55 -2.96
N GLY A 6 17.82 -11.04 -1.73
CA GLY A 6 17.32 -9.68 -1.46
C GLY A 6 18.17 -8.52 -1.97
N LYS A 7 19.26 -8.81 -2.70
CA LYS A 7 20.15 -7.84 -3.36
C LYS A 7 19.76 -7.49 -4.80
N LEU A 8 18.81 -8.20 -5.42
CA LEU A 8 18.40 -7.90 -6.81
C LEU A 8 17.58 -6.60 -6.96
N GLY A 9 17.20 -5.93 -5.87
CA GLY A 9 16.52 -4.65 -5.91
C GLY A 9 15.05 -4.75 -6.33
N ASP A 10 14.25 -3.84 -5.78
CA ASP A 10 12.80 -3.79 -5.90
C ASP A 10 12.28 -3.82 -7.35
N TRP A 11 13.02 -3.20 -8.28
CA TRP A 11 12.69 -3.20 -9.70
C TRP A 11 12.74 -4.59 -10.36
N ILE A 12 13.63 -5.46 -9.90
CA ILE A 12 13.71 -6.82 -10.44
C ILE A 12 12.52 -7.65 -9.91
N LEU A 13 12.18 -7.51 -8.63
CA LEU A 13 10.99 -8.14 -8.06
C LEU A 13 9.71 -7.67 -8.77
N TRP A 14 9.60 -6.37 -9.07
CA TRP A 14 8.49 -5.81 -9.85
C TRP A 14 8.31 -6.51 -11.20
N ARG A 15 9.41 -6.71 -11.94
CA ARG A 15 9.39 -7.41 -13.22
C ARG A 15 9.04 -8.90 -13.07
N MET A 16 9.64 -9.57 -12.08
CA MET A 16 9.43 -11.00 -11.86
C MET A 16 8.00 -11.34 -11.43
N THR A 17 7.34 -10.44 -10.69
CA THR A 17 5.98 -10.65 -10.19
C THR A 17 4.89 -10.36 -11.23
N GLY A 18 5.26 -9.79 -12.39
CA GLY A 18 4.30 -9.37 -13.41
C GLY A 18 3.37 -8.25 -12.93
N MET A 19 3.78 -7.46 -11.93
CA MET A 19 2.95 -6.43 -11.31
C MET A 19 2.47 -5.38 -12.33
N GLU A 20 3.31 -5.05 -13.30
CA GLU A 20 2.97 -4.14 -14.39
C GLU A 20 1.79 -4.64 -15.24
N ALA A 21 1.73 -5.94 -15.52
CA ALA A 21 0.61 -6.52 -16.28
C ALA A 21 -0.70 -6.44 -15.49
N LYS A 22 -0.64 -6.68 -14.16
CA LYS A 22 -1.80 -6.56 -13.28
C LYS A 22 -2.31 -5.12 -13.19
N ILE A 23 -1.41 -4.14 -13.06
CA ILE A 23 -1.79 -2.72 -13.04
C ILE A 23 -2.41 -2.32 -14.37
N ARG A 24 -1.85 -2.78 -15.48
CA ARG A 24 -2.41 -2.55 -16.80
C ARG A 24 -3.84 -3.08 -16.92
N ASP A 25 -4.08 -4.32 -16.49
CA ASP A 25 -5.40 -4.96 -16.51
C ASP A 25 -6.41 -4.17 -15.67
N VAL A 26 -6.03 -3.78 -14.45
CA VAL A 26 -6.87 -2.95 -13.57
C VAL A 26 -7.20 -1.60 -14.22
N LEU A 27 -6.20 -0.90 -14.76
CA LEU A 27 -6.41 0.42 -15.35
C LEU A 27 -7.23 0.37 -16.64
N GLN A 28 -7.08 -0.69 -17.44
CA GLN A 28 -7.88 -0.90 -18.66
C GLN A 28 -9.31 -1.33 -18.37
N GLY A 29 -9.56 -1.97 -17.23
CA GLY A 29 -10.89 -2.37 -16.78
C GLY A 29 -11.70 -1.26 -16.10
N LEU A 30 -11.14 -0.05 -15.95
CA LEU A 30 -11.86 1.06 -15.32
C LEU A 30 -12.99 1.59 -16.23
N PRO A 31 -14.11 2.05 -15.64
CA PRO A 31 -15.19 2.68 -16.40
C PRO A 31 -14.71 3.92 -17.18
N GLU A 32 -15.42 4.26 -18.26
CA GLU A 32 -15.17 5.50 -19.02
C GLU A 32 -15.12 6.73 -18.09
N GLY A 33 -14.25 7.69 -18.43
CA GLY A 33 -14.00 8.88 -17.62
C GLY A 33 -12.88 8.75 -16.59
N HIS A 34 -12.23 7.59 -16.50
CA HIS A 34 -11.07 7.34 -15.64
C HIS A 34 -9.74 7.29 -16.43
N ASP A 35 -9.76 7.73 -17.69
CA ASP A 35 -8.57 7.86 -18.53
C ASP A 35 -7.58 8.85 -17.88
N GLY A 36 -6.47 8.34 -17.36
CA GLY A 36 -5.45 9.14 -16.69
C GLY A 36 -5.32 8.93 -15.18
N LEU A 37 -5.94 7.89 -14.61
CA LEU A 37 -5.58 7.42 -13.28
C LEU A 37 -4.21 6.72 -13.28
N PHE A 38 -3.42 6.99 -12.24
CA PHE A 38 -2.10 6.39 -12.02
C PHE A 38 -2.00 5.84 -10.60
N VAL A 39 -1.27 4.74 -10.44
CA VAL A 39 -0.83 4.26 -9.13
C VAL A 39 0.32 5.15 -8.68
N TYR A 40 0.16 5.84 -7.55
CA TYR A 40 1.28 6.56 -6.95
C TYR A 40 2.19 5.58 -6.21
N GLY A 41 3.43 5.48 -6.64
CA GLY A 41 4.40 4.51 -6.15
C GLY A 41 5.72 5.13 -5.74
N ASP A 42 6.57 4.31 -5.13
CA ASP A 42 7.96 4.68 -4.87
C ASP A 42 8.67 5.10 -6.18
N PRO A 43 9.56 6.11 -6.16
CA PRO A 43 10.36 6.49 -7.33
C PRO A 43 11.06 5.34 -8.06
N ALA A 44 11.36 4.22 -7.37
CA ALA A 44 11.92 3.01 -7.96
C ALA A 44 10.98 2.36 -9.00
N TYR A 45 9.66 2.57 -8.90
CA TYR A 45 8.65 1.99 -9.78
C TYR A 45 8.10 2.97 -10.82
N ALA A 46 8.46 4.25 -10.75
CA ALA A 46 7.93 5.31 -11.62
C ALA A 46 8.22 5.11 -13.13
N GLY A 47 9.04 4.13 -13.50
CA GLY A 47 9.25 3.71 -14.89
C GLY A 47 8.26 2.66 -15.41
N GLY A 48 7.38 2.12 -14.55
CA GLY A 48 6.38 1.12 -14.91
C GLY A 48 5.10 1.75 -15.49
N TYR A 49 4.40 1.02 -16.36
CA TYR A 49 3.13 1.47 -16.92
C TYR A 49 2.11 1.81 -15.84
N GLY A 50 1.47 2.98 -15.97
CA GLY A 50 0.41 3.40 -15.06
C GLY A 50 0.89 3.74 -13.65
N VAL A 51 2.21 3.84 -13.42
CA VAL A 51 2.79 4.24 -12.14
C VAL A 51 3.36 5.64 -12.23
N MET A 52 3.06 6.45 -11.21
CA MET A 52 3.57 7.81 -11.05
C MET A 52 4.38 7.89 -9.76
N GLY A 53 5.50 8.61 -9.81
CA GLY A 53 6.26 8.99 -8.62
C GLY A 53 6.16 10.51 -8.35
N PRO A 54 6.81 11.01 -7.29
CA PRO A 54 6.91 12.44 -7.05
C PRO A 54 7.58 13.15 -8.23
N PHE A 55 7.12 14.37 -8.53
CA PHE A 55 7.78 15.23 -9.52
C PHE A 55 9.20 15.54 -9.07
N LYS A 56 10.17 15.38 -9.98
CA LYS A 56 11.59 15.59 -9.70
C LYS A 56 12.00 16.98 -10.20
N ARG A 57 12.90 17.63 -9.47
CA ARG A 57 13.61 18.82 -9.96
C ARG A 57 14.71 18.35 -10.91
N HIS A 58 14.70 18.85 -12.13
CA HIS A 58 15.83 18.68 -13.06
C HIS A 58 16.83 19.84 -12.89
N PRO A 59 18.12 19.64 -13.19
CA PRO A 59 19.11 20.70 -13.08
C PRO A 59 18.71 21.94 -13.88
N GLY A 60 18.62 23.10 -13.22
CA GLY A 60 18.22 24.36 -13.84
C GLY A 60 16.70 24.62 -13.88
N GLU A 61 15.87 23.67 -13.44
CA GLU A 61 14.42 23.79 -13.42
C GLU A 61 13.88 23.85 -12.00
N GLN A 62 12.83 24.65 -11.80
CA GLN A 62 12.05 24.64 -10.57
C GLN A 62 10.75 23.87 -10.78
N LEU A 63 10.31 23.17 -9.73
CA LEU A 63 8.95 22.64 -9.73
C LEU A 63 7.98 23.81 -9.79
N THR A 64 6.96 23.67 -10.63
CA THR A 64 5.80 24.56 -10.57
C THR A 64 5.14 24.47 -9.20
N GLU A 65 4.42 25.51 -8.80
CA GLU A 65 3.68 25.52 -7.55
C GLU A 65 2.72 24.32 -7.45
N ALA A 66 2.05 23.98 -8.54
CA ALA A 66 1.16 22.82 -8.62
C ALA A 66 1.89 21.49 -8.37
N GLN A 67 3.07 21.28 -8.98
CA GLN A 67 3.89 20.07 -8.76
C GLN A 67 4.43 20.00 -7.33
N SER A 68 4.84 21.13 -6.76
CA SER A 68 5.30 21.18 -5.37
C SER A 68 4.17 20.83 -4.40
N ARG A 69 2.97 21.41 -4.60
CA ARG A 69 1.78 21.08 -3.80
C ARG A 69 1.41 19.60 -3.93
N PHE A 70 1.41 19.07 -5.15
CA PHE A 70 1.17 17.65 -5.40
C PHE A 70 2.14 16.75 -4.61
N ASN A 71 3.44 17.03 -4.68
CA ASN A 71 4.45 16.26 -3.95
C ASN A 71 4.24 16.33 -2.43
N VAL A 72 3.84 17.48 -1.89
CA VAL A 72 3.54 17.64 -0.45
C VAL A 72 2.36 16.75 -0.05
N GLU A 73 1.24 16.82 -0.77
CA GLU A 73 0.06 16.01 -0.46
C GLU A 73 0.36 14.51 -0.59
N MET A 74 1.03 14.09 -1.67
CA MET A 74 1.35 12.68 -1.86
C MET A 74 2.40 12.17 -0.87
N SER A 75 3.31 13.03 -0.39
CA SER A 75 4.24 12.65 0.69
C SER A 75 3.49 12.41 2.00
N ARG A 76 2.43 13.17 2.30
CA ARG A 76 1.59 12.94 3.48
C ARG A 76 0.91 11.59 3.38
N VAL A 77 0.28 11.29 2.24
CA VAL A 77 -0.35 9.98 1.96
C VAL A 77 0.65 8.84 2.13
N ARG A 78 1.88 8.98 1.60
CA ARG A 78 2.92 7.95 1.74
C ARG A 78 3.28 7.70 3.20
N ILE A 79 3.46 8.75 4.00
CA ILE A 79 3.75 8.62 5.44
C ILE A 79 2.65 7.82 6.13
N TRP A 80 1.37 8.07 5.81
CA TRP A 80 0.27 7.32 6.39
C TRP A 80 0.26 5.85 6.01
N VAL A 81 0.54 5.54 4.75
CA VAL A 81 0.70 4.17 4.28
C VAL A 81 1.83 3.48 5.05
N GLU A 82 3.00 4.11 5.14
CA GLU A 82 4.14 3.60 5.92
C GLU A 82 3.80 3.39 7.41
N GLN A 83 2.99 4.27 8.01
CA GLN A 83 2.52 4.11 9.39
C GLN A 83 1.58 2.91 9.56
N ILE A 84 0.66 2.64 8.62
CA ILE A 84 -0.20 1.43 8.66
C ILE A 84 0.67 0.17 8.57
N PHE A 85 1.63 0.16 7.65
CA PHE A 85 2.61 -0.93 7.54
C PHE A 85 3.35 -1.11 8.87
N GLY A 86 3.87 -0.03 9.45
CA GLY A 86 4.56 -0.04 10.73
C GLY A 86 3.69 -0.56 11.88
N LEU A 87 2.43 -0.13 11.95
CA LEU A 87 1.46 -0.56 12.98
C LEU A 87 1.16 -2.06 12.86
N ALA A 88 0.88 -2.55 11.65
CA ALA A 88 0.62 -3.96 11.41
C ALA A 88 1.83 -4.82 11.77
N LEU A 89 3.04 -4.38 11.40
CA LEU A 89 4.27 -5.04 11.79
C LEU A 89 4.48 -4.97 13.31
N GLN A 90 4.31 -3.83 13.96
CA GLN A 90 4.49 -3.74 15.41
C GLN A 90 3.55 -4.67 16.18
N ARG A 91 2.28 -4.74 15.77
CA ARG A 91 1.25 -5.56 16.43
C ARG A 91 1.47 -7.06 16.21
N TRP A 92 1.88 -7.46 15.00
CA TRP A 92 1.84 -8.86 14.58
C TRP A 92 3.22 -9.46 14.25
N ALA A 93 4.26 -8.65 14.01
CA ALA A 93 5.61 -9.13 13.65
C ALA A 93 6.37 -9.76 14.80
N SER A 94 6.08 -9.39 16.04
CA SER A 94 6.74 -9.89 17.26
C SER A 94 6.62 -11.40 17.43
N ASN A 95 5.55 -12.03 16.91
CA ASN A 95 5.27 -13.45 17.11
C ASN A 95 5.44 -14.34 15.86
N GLY A 96 5.62 -13.79 14.65
CA GLY A 96 5.65 -14.61 13.42
C GLY A 96 6.53 -14.07 12.30
N PHE A 97 6.38 -12.79 11.94
CA PHE A 97 7.02 -12.24 10.73
C PHE A 97 8.56 -12.16 10.80
N LYS A 98 9.18 -12.10 11.97
CA LYS A 98 10.65 -12.05 12.06
C LYS A 98 11.33 -13.40 11.75
N TYR A 99 10.62 -14.52 11.93
CA TYR A 99 11.17 -15.87 11.81
C TYR A 99 10.67 -16.64 10.58
N SER A 100 9.57 -16.20 9.93
CA SER A 100 8.89 -16.95 8.87
C SER A 100 8.82 -16.24 7.51
N LEU A 101 9.69 -15.28 7.21
CA LEU A 101 9.68 -14.59 5.91
C LEU A 101 10.94 -14.89 5.11
N ARG A 102 11.03 -16.11 4.58
CA ARG A 102 11.94 -16.37 3.45
C ARG A 102 11.12 -16.22 2.17
N LEU A 103 11.59 -15.41 1.22
CA LEU A 103 11.02 -15.41 -0.12
C LEU A 103 11.01 -16.87 -0.62
N GLU A 104 9.86 -17.32 -1.10
CA GLU A 104 9.60 -18.66 -1.65
C GLU A 104 9.36 -19.83 -0.67
N SER A 105 9.46 -19.67 0.66
CA SER A 105 9.19 -20.78 1.60
C SER A 105 8.11 -20.50 2.64
N SER A 106 7.46 -19.36 2.59
CA SER A 106 6.36 -19.01 3.50
C SER A 106 5.35 -18.11 2.79
N PRO A 107 4.05 -18.22 3.10
CA PRO A 107 3.00 -17.43 2.46
C PRO A 107 2.98 -16.00 3.02
N VAL A 108 4.06 -15.26 2.79
CA VAL A 108 4.26 -13.86 3.23
C VAL A 108 3.05 -12.98 2.92
N PRO A 109 2.46 -13.02 1.71
CA PRO A 109 1.29 -12.20 1.41
C PRO A 109 0.07 -12.57 2.27
N ALA A 110 -0.13 -13.86 2.57
CA ALA A 110 -1.26 -14.31 3.38
C ALA A 110 -1.15 -13.85 4.83
N PHE A 111 0.04 -13.97 5.43
CA PHE A 111 0.27 -13.45 6.78
C PHE A 111 0.04 -11.94 6.84
N TYR A 112 0.54 -11.21 5.85
CA TYR A 112 0.33 -9.77 5.78
C TYR A 112 -1.16 -9.41 5.64
N MET A 113 -1.90 -10.10 4.76
CA MET A 113 -3.35 -9.89 4.61
C MET A 113 -4.11 -10.13 5.93
N VAL A 114 -3.79 -11.21 6.64
CA VAL A 114 -4.39 -11.51 7.96
C VAL A 114 -4.02 -10.45 8.99
N ALA A 115 -2.77 -10.00 9.03
CA ALA A 115 -2.32 -8.95 9.94
C ALA A 115 -3.05 -7.62 9.69
N ILE A 116 -3.29 -7.26 8.42
CA ILE A 116 -4.07 -6.06 8.07
C ILE A 116 -5.53 -6.23 8.47
N LEU A 117 -6.15 -7.37 8.19
CA LEU A 117 -7.53 -7.66 8.60
C LEU A 117 -7.70 -7.49 10.12
N LEU A 118 -6.83 -8.13 10.92
CA LEU A 118 -6.87 -8.03 12.38
C LEU A 118 -6.58 -6.61 12.87
N THR A 119 -5.70 -5.88 12.18
CA THR A 119 -5.42 -4.47 12.50
C THR A 119 -6.66 -3.60 12.28
N ASN A 120 -7.39 -3.81 11.18
CA ASN A 120 -8.61 -3.07 10.88
C ASN A 120 -9.72 -3.40 11.88
N ILE A 121 -9.94 -4.68 12.20
CA ILE A 121 -10.89 -5.11 13.25
C ILE A 121 -10.58 -4.42 14.58
N LYS A 122 -9.31 -4.45 15.01
CA LYS A 122 -8.91 -3.81 16.26
C LYS A 122 -9.15 -2.29 16.23
N THR A 123 -8.96 -1.66 15.08
CA THR A 123 -9.20 -0.23 14.90
C THR A 123 -10.67 0.12 15.00
N CYS A 124 -11.56 -0.72 14.45
CA CYS A 124 -13.01 -0.57 14.61
C CYS A 124 -13.42 -0.71 16.08
N LEU A 125 -12.90 -1.74 16.78
CA LEU A 125 -13.20 -2.00 18.19
C LEU A 125 -12.70 -0.89 19.13
N ASP A 126 -11.55 -0.29 18.83
CA ASP A 126 -10.96 0.77 19.63
C ASP A 126 -11.61 2.15 19.36
N GLY A 127 -12.48 2.24 18.36
CA GLY A 127 -13.05 3.52 17.89
C GLY A 127 -12.02 4.43 17.22
N GLY A 128 -10.84 3.92 16.88
CA GLY A 128 -9.80 4.69 16.20
C GLY A 128 -8.39 4.15 16.43
N ASN A 129 -7.44 4.74 15.72
CA ASN A 129 -6.02 4.72 16.06
C ASN A 129 -5.34 5.95 15.40
N VAL A 130 -4.02 6.08 15.52
CA VAL A 130 -3.26 7.20 14.96
C VAL A 130 -3.47 7.41 13.44
N VAL A 131 -3.85 6.36 12.71
CA VAL A 131 -4.06 6.36 11.25
C VAL A 131 -5.43 6.94 10.84
N PRO A 132 -6.61 6.48 11.32
CA PRO A 132 -7.88 7.15 11.03
C PRO A 132 -7.87 8.65 11.40
N ASP A 133 -7.32 9.00 12.57
CA ASP A 133 -7.17 10.39 13.02
C ASP A 133 -6.40 11.25 12.01
N ALA A 134 -5.38 10.65 11.41
CA ALA A 134 -4.54 11.27 10.41
C ALA A 134 -5.21 11.49 9.04
N PHE A 135 -6.15 10.61 8.67
CA PHE A 135 -7.00 10.79 7.50
C PHE A 135 -8.22 11.68 7.79
N GLY A 136 -8.46 12.03 9.06
CA GLY A 136 -9.67 12.72 9.49
C GLY A 136 -10.92 11.89 9.21
N CYS A 137 -10.81 10.56 9.26
CA CYS A 137 -11.92 9.65 9.07
C CYS A 137 -12.15 8.82 10.34
N ASP A 138 -13.41 8.69 10.74
CA ASP A 138 -13.77 7.77 11.80
C ASP A 138 -13.72 6.33 11.27
N PRO A 139 -13.22 5.36 12.03
CA PRO A 139 -13.30 3.97 11.61
C PRO A 139 -14.77 3.53 11.55
N PRO A 140 -15.10 2.62 10.61
CA PRO A 140 -16.44 2.04 10.56
C PRO A 140 -16.71 1.20 11.82
N LEU A 141 -17.98 0.89 12.06
CA LEU A 141 -18.33 -0.12 13.06
C LEU A 141 -17.79 -1.49 12.62
N LEU A 142 -17.54 -2.36 13.59
CA LEU A 142 -17.02 -3.71 13.30
C LEU A 142 -17.97 -4.51 12.40
N VAL A 143 -19.28 -4.37 12.62
CA VAL A 143 -20.33 -5.04 11.83
C VAL A 143 -20.29 -4.59 10.37
N ASP A 144 -20.17 -3.29 10.13
CA ASP A 144 -20.06 -2.70 8.79
C ASP A 144 -18.79 -3.17 8.08
N TYR A 145 -17.67 -3.20 8.81
CA TYR A 145 -16.38 -3.59 8.27
C TYR A 145 -16.34 -5.06 7.86
N LEU A 146 -16.87 -5.95 8.72
CA LEU A 146 -16.91 -7.39 8.46
C LEU A 146 -18.07 -7.81 7.57
N ARG A 147 -19.03 -6.90 7.31
CA ARG A 147 -20.28 -7.20 6.60
C ARG A 147 -21.02 -8.38 7.25
N ILE A 148 -21.11 -8.36 8.57
CA ILE A 148 -21.89 -9.34 9.33
C ILE A 148 -23.32 -8.82 9.35
N ASP A 149 -24.23 -9.58 8.75
CA ASP A 149 -25.67 -9.29 8.86
C ASP A 149 -26.10 -9.53 10.32
N GLU A 150 -26.85 -8.60 10.90
CA GLU A 150 -27.32 -8.68 12.30
C GLU A 150 -28.26 -9.89 12.55
N ASP A 151 -28.69 -10.57 11.49
CA ASP A 151 -29.63 -11.70 11.52
C ASP A 151 -28.97 -13.08 11.72
N GLU A 152 -27.64 -13.18 11.80
CA GLU A 152 -26.90 -14.46 11.97
C GLU A 152 -26.22 -14.64 13.35
N VAL A 153 -26.64 -13.92 14.40
CA VAL A 153 -26.12 -14.08 15.78
C VAL A 153 -27.17 -14.61 16.74
#